data_AF-A0A3D4EWA5-F1
#
_entry.id   AF-A0A3D4EWA5-F1
#
_cell.length_a   1.000
_cell.length_b   1.000
_cell.length_c   1.000
_cell.angle_alpha   90.00
_cell.angle_beta   90.00
_cell.angle_gamma   90.00
#
_symmetry.space_group_name_H-M   'P 1'
#
loop_
_entity.id
_entity.type
_entity.pdbx_description
1 polymer ?
#
loop_
_entity_poly.entity_id
_entity_poly.type
_entity_poly.pdbx_seq_one_letter_code
_entity_poly.pdbx_strand_id
1 'polypeptide(L)'
;ARPERVGWIEPVQKNIEGWTVHVDPALLENGEHAEKGEKALKMLANHLQRICILLPKEQLGKIQKMEIWLENKHPELTAMQYHPGAGWLKDRGYDPRLAKKVHITNASALFSRDQMLKHPAVILHELAHAYHDQVLGFGEQMIIASYDAAMKKGILERVQLFTGRIVRHYGATNHKEY
;
A
#
# COMPACT_ATOMS: atom_id res chain seq x y z
N ALA A 1 -10.25 -15.80 -24.57
CA ALA A 1 -10.86 -16.38 -23.36
C ALA A 1 -10.86 -15.30 -22.27
N ARG A 2 -11.84 -15.27 -21.35
CA ARG A 2 -11.74 -14.43 -20.16
C ARG A 2 -10.59 -14.96 -19.30
N PRO A 3 -9.73 -14.10 -18.72
CA PRO A 3 -8.68 -14.57 -17.83
C PRO A 3 -9.31 -15.28 -16.63
N GLU A 4 -8.64 -16.34 -16.16
CA GLU A 4 -9.02 -17.07 -14.95
C GLU A 4 -9.05 -16.10 -13.75
N ARG A 5 -9.95 -16.34 -12.78
CA ARG A 5 -10.00 -15.53 -11.56
C ARG A 5 -8.85 -15.94 -10.64
N VAL A 6 -7.85 -15.08 -10.52
CA VAL A 6 -6.66 -15.33 -9.71
C VAL A 6 -6.73 -14.52 -8.42
N GLY A 7 -6.74 -15.20 -7.27
CA GLY A 7 -6.68 -14.55 -5.95
C GLY A 7 -7.95 -13.83 -5.50
N TRP A 8 -9.10 -14.11 -6.12
CA TRP A 8 -10.35 -13.46 -5.74
C TRP A 8 -10.83 -13.96 -4.39
N ILE A 9 -11.25 -13.03 -3.53
CA ILE A 9 -11.88 -13.29 -2.24
C ILE A 9 -13.18 -12.49 -2.13
N GLU A 10 -14.10 -12.94 -1.28
CA GLU A 10 -15.22 -12.12 -0.84
C GLU A 10 -14.89 -11.53 0.54
N PRO A 11 -14.38 -10.29 0.60
CA PRO A 11 -13.88 -9.73 1.85
C PRO A 11 -15.00 -9.30 2.79
N VAL A 12 -14.70 -9.30 4.08
CA VAL A 12 -15.53 -8.66 5.10
C VAL A 12 -14.99 -7.26 5.39
N GLN A 13 -15.86 -6.25 5.35
CA GLN A 13 -15.48 -4.89 5.68
C GLN A 13 -15.36 -4.68 7.19
N LYS A 14 -14.29 -4.03 7.62
CA LYS A 14 -14.05 -3.58 8.99
C LYS A 14 -13.68 -2.10 9.01
N ASN A 15 -14.03 -1.41 10.09
CA ASN A 15 -13.47 -0.11 10.39
C ASN A 15 -12.25 -0.29 11.31
N ILE A 16 -11.09 0.22 10.90
CA ILE A 16 -9.85 0.17 11.69
C ILE A 16 -9.28 1.58 11.71
N GLU A 17 -9.27 2.21 12.90
CA GLU A 17 -8.74 3.57 13.11
C GLU A 17 -9.37 4.64 12.20
N GLY A 18 -10.61 4.43 11.73
CA GLY A 18 -11.31 5.34 10.82
C GLY A 18 -11.18 4.99 9.33
N TRP A 19 -10.39 3.98 8.95
CA TRP A 19 -10.32 3.47 7.58
C TRP A 19 -11.29 2.31 7.36
N THR A 20 -11.86 2.24 6.15
CA THR A 20 -12.51 1.03 5.64
C THR A 20 -11.46 0.03 5.17
N VAL A 21 -11.43 -1.13 5.80
CA VAL A 21 -10.52 -2.23 5.47
C VAL A 21 -11.32 -3.45 5.02
N HIS A 22 -11.06 -3.91 3.80
CA HIS A 22 -11.62 -5.14 3.23
C HIS A 22 -10.70 -6.30 3.62
N VAL A 23 -11.18 -7.19 4.49
CA VAL A 23 -10.37 -8.25 5.09
C VAL A 23 -10.77 -9.61 4.54
N ASP A 24 -9.77 -10.38 4.12
CA ASP A 24 -9.91 -11.81 3.81
C ASP A 24 -10.56 -12.57 4.99
N PRO A 25 -11.71 -13.24 4.77
CA PRO A 25 -12.39 -13.99 5.83
C PRO A 25 -11.50 -15.06 6.49
N ALA A 26 -10.50 -15.59 5.79
CA ALA A 26 -9.56 -16.54 6.37
C ALA A 26 -8.75 -15.94 7.54
N LEU A 27 -8.62 -14.61 7.62
CA LEU A 27 -7.94 -13.89 8.70
C LEU A 27 -8.87 -13.52 9.88
N LEU A 28 -10.16 -13.82 9.79
CA LEU A 28 -11.13 -13.44 10.81
C LEU A 28 -11.35 -14.55 11.83
N GLU A 29 -12.13 -14.23 12.87
CA GLU A 29 -12.59 -15.21 13.85
C GLU A 29 -13.32 -16.35 13.12
N ASN A 30 -12.94 -17.60 13.43
CA ASN A 30 -13.34 -18.84 12.74
C ASN A 30 -12.76 -19.05 11.33
N GLY A 31 -11.88 -18.16 10.85
CA GLY A 31 -11.11 -18.37 9.62
C GLY A 31 -9.90 -19.30 9.83
N GLU A 32 -9.45 -19.97 8.76
CA GLU A 32 -8.30 -20.90 8.77
C GLU A 32 -7.00 -20.27 9.32
N HIS A 33 -6.86 -18.95 9.24
CA HIS A 33 -5.69 -18.20 9.63
C HIS A 33 -6.00 -17.13 10.69
N ALA A 34 -6.98 -17.37 11.57
CA ALA A 34 -7.43 -16.43 12.59
C ALA A 34 -6.27 -15.87 13.45
N GLU A 35 -5.34 -16.70 13.95
CA GLU A 35 -4.20 -16.23 14.76
C GLU A 35 -3.26 -15.29 14.01
N LYS A 36 -3.05 -15.56 12.70
CA LYS A 36 -2.26 -14.71 11.82
C LYS A 36 -2.97 -13.39 11.58
N GLY A 37 -4.28 -13.47 11.35
CA GLY A 37 -5.14 -12.32 11.16
C GLY A 37 -5.19 -11.41 12.37
N GLU A 38 -5.26 -11.95 13.59
CA GLU A 38 -5.21 -11.17 14.82
C GLU A 38 -3.92 -10.33 14.90
N LYS A 39 -2.76 -10.95 14.63
CA LYS A 39 -1.47 -10.24 14.61
C LYS A 39 -1.41 -9.18 13.51
N ALA A 40 -1.87 -9.52 12.31
CA ALA A 40 -1.87 -8.61 11.16
C ALA A 40 -2.78 -7.40 11.39
N LEU A 41 -3.99 -7.60 11.89
CA LEU A 41 -4.94 -6.54 12.18
C LEU A 41 -4.45 -5.62 13.30
N LYS A 42 -3.86 -6.17 14.37
CA LYS A 42 -3.21 -5.38 15.43
C LYS A 42 -2.07 -4.51 14.88
N MET A 43 -1.21 -5.08 14.02
CA MET A 43 -0.12 -4.33 13.40
C MET A 43 -0.63 -3.28 12.40
N LEU A 44 -1.66 -3.59 11.62
CA LEU A 44 -2.28 -2.61 10.72
C LEU A 44 -2.86 -1.43 11.53
N ALA A 45 -3.58 -1.69 12.62
CA ALA A 45 -4.06 -0.64 13.51
C ALA A 45 -2.91 0.22 14.05
N ASN A 46 -1.79 -0.40 14.47
CA ASN A 46 -0.60 0.35 14.89
C ASN A 46 -0.04 1.27 13.79
N HIS A 47 0.06 0.79 12.55
CA HIS A 47 0.47 1.62 11.41
C HIS A 47 -0.47 2.81 11.22
N LEU A 48 -1.79 2.58 11.25
CA LEU A 48 -2.79 3.62 11.06
C LEU A 48 -2.82 4.64 12.19
N GLN A 49 -2.67 4.21 13.46
CA GLN A 49 -2.53 5.12 14.60
C GLN A 49 -1.33 6.07 14.46
N ARG A 50 -0.18 5.54 14.00
CA ARG A 50 1.00 6.38 13.71
C ARG A 50 0.70 7.42 12.63
N ILE A 51 -0.07 7.05 11.60
CA ILE A 51 -0.49 7.99 10.55
C ILE A 51 -1.41 9.08 11.11
N CYS A 52 -2.36 8.73 11.98
CA CYS A 52 -3.22 9.70 12.67
C CYS A 52 -2.42 10.74 13.48
N ILE A 53 -1.30 10.33 14.08
CA ILE A 53 -0.42 11.24 14.85
C ILE A 53 0.40 12.15 13.91
N LEU A 54 0.89 11.60 12.80
CA LEU A 54 1.83 12.28 11.91
C LEU A 54 1.18 13.30 10.97
N LEU A 55 -0.08 13.08 10.57
CA LEU A 55 -0.72 13.90 9.55
C LEU A 55 -1.55 15.05 10.14
N PRO A 56 -1.53 16.25 9.52
CA PRO A 56 -2.45 17.31 9.91
C PRO A 56 -3.91 16.90 9.62
N LYS A 57 -4.84 17.44 10.41
CA LYS A 57 -6.25 17.04 10.44
C LYS A 57 -6.94 17.06 9.06
N GLU A 58 -6.63 18.04 8.23
CA GLU A 58 -7.24 18.17 6.90
C GLU A 58 -6.82 17.02 5.97
N GLN A 59 -5.52 16.73 5.89
CA GLN A 59 -4.97 15.64 5.07
C GLN A 59 -5.40 14.28 5.63
N LEU A 60 -5.45 14.13 6.96
CA LEU A 60 -5.93 12.91 7.60
C LEU A 60 -7.39 12.60 7.21
N GLY A 61 -8.28 13.60 7.22
CA GLY A 61 -9.68 13.41 6.82
C GLY A 61 -9.86 13.02 5.34
N LYS A 62 -8.90 13.38 4.48
CA LYS A 62 -8.87 12.96 3.07
C LYS A 62 -8.34 11.52 2.94
N ILE A 63 -7.25 11.20 3.63
CA ILE A 63 -6.58 9.90 3.53
C ILE A 63 -7.40 8.76 4.14
N GLN A 64 -8.23 9.03 5.16
CA GLN A 64 -9.13 8.06 5.77
C GLN A 64 -10.26 7.58 4.84
N LYS A 65 -10.54 8.32 3.76
CA LYS A 65 -11.50 7.90 2.73
C LYS A 65 -10.94 6.83 1.79
N MET A 66 -9.63 6.63 1.80
CA MET A 66 -8.98 5.64 0.95
C MET A 66 -9.14 4.27 1.58
N GLU A 67 -9.48 3.28 0.77
CA GLU A 67 -9.77 1.94 1.26
C GLU A 67 -8.54 1.05 1.20
N ILE A 68 -8.44 0.14 2.16
CA ILE A 68 -7.34 -0.83 2.27
C ILE A 68 -7.91 -2.22 2.05
N TRP A 69 -7.19 -3.09 1.34
CA TRP A 69 -7.53 -4.48 1.09
C TRP A 69 -6.45 -5.37 1.67
N LEU A 70 -6.82 -6.30 2.55
CA LEU A 70 -5.91 -7.17 3.29
C LEU A 70 -6.19 -8.63 2.97
N GLU A 71 -5.23 -9.30 2.34
CA GLU A 71 -5.28 -10.73 2.04
C GLU A 71 -4.39 -11.55 2.97
N ASN A 72 -4.79 -12.80 3.23
CA ASN A 72 -3.88 -13.75 3.88
C ASN A 72 -2.60 -13.91 3.06
N LYS A 73 -2.75 -14.21 1.76
CA LYS A 73 -1.66 -14.35 0.79
C LYS A 73 -2.23 -14.41 -0.62
N HIS A 74 -2.01 -13.38 -1.43
CA HIS A 74 -2.32 -13.42 -2.85
C HIS A 74 -1.46 -14.50 -3.55
N PRO A 75 -2.00 -15.27 -4.51
CA PRO A 75 -1.27 -16.37 -5.17
C PRO A 75 -0.09 -15.93 -6.06
N GLU A 76 0.04 -14.65 -6.39
CA GLU A 76 0.98 -14.13 -7.39
C GLU A 76 1.62 -12.81 -6.96
N LEU A 77 0.82 -11.89 -6.40
CA LEU A 77 1.31 -10.61 -5.89
C LEU A 77 1.97 -10.78 -4.52
N THR A 78 3.11 -10.10 -4.32
CA THR A 78 3.91 -10.25 -3.10
C THR A 78 4.21 -8.94 -2.39
N ALA A 79 4.30 -7.83 -3.12
CA ALA A 79 4.51 -6.50 -2.55
C ALA A 79 3.17 -5.90 -2.07
N MET A 80 3.24 -5.06 -1.04
CA MET A 80 2.15 -4.11 -0.78
C MET A 80 2.18 -3.08 -1.91
N GLN A 81 1.00 -2.67 -2.41
CA GLN A 81 0.92 -1.77 -3.56
C GLN A 81 -0.45 -1.10 -3.65
N TYR A 82 -0.47 0.14 -4.13
CA TYR A 82 -1.68 0.83 -4.56
C TYR A 82 -2.04 0.53 -6.02
N HIS A 83 -3.32 0.29 -6.31
CA HIS A 83 -3.80 0.03 -7.68
C HIS A 83 -4.51 1.27 -8.26
N PRO A 84 -3.90 2.06 -9.15
CA PRO A 84 -4.51 3.28 -9.66
C PRO A 84 -5.68 3.05 -10.62
N GLY A 85 -5.86 1.81 -11.13
CA GLY A 85 -6.95 1.50 -12.05
C GLY A 85 -7.15 0.00 -12.27
N ALA A 86 -8.30 -0.35 -12.85
CA ALA A 86 -8.73 -1.75 -13.01
C ALA A 86 -8.21 -2.44 -14.28
N GLY A 87 -7.58 -1.73 -15.22
CA GLY A 87 -7.17 -2.29 -16.51
C GLY A 87 -6.19 -3.46 -16.35
N TRP A 88 -5.03 -3.18 -15.75
CA TRP A 88 -4.00 -4.19 -15.48
C TRP A 88 -4.50 -5.33 -14.60
N LEU A 89 -5.36 -5.05 -13.60
CA LEU A 89 -5.98 -6.06 -12.74
C LEU A 89 -6.81 -7.05 -13.58
N LYS A 90 -7.67 -6.54 -14.46
CA LYS A 90 -8.51 -7.36 -15.35
C LYS A 90 -7.67 -8.18 -16.32
N ASP A 91 -6.64 -7.59 -16.92
CA ASP A 91 -5.76 -8.26 -17.88
C ASP A 91 -5.01 -9.45 -17.25
N ARG A 92 -4.72 -9.35 -15.95
CA ARG A 92 -4.08 -10.41 -15.15
C ARG A 92 -5.05 -11.41 -14.52
N GLY A 93 -6.36 -11.18 -14.62
CA GLY A 93 -7.37 -12.00 -13.95
C GLY A 93 -7.52 -11.74 -12.45
N TYR A 94 -6.90 -10.68 -11.93
CA TYR A 94 -7.05 -10.24 -10.53
C TYR A 94 -8.39 -9.55 -10.30
N ASP A 95 -8.76 -9.38 -9.03
CA ASP A 95 -10.02 -8.76 -8.66
C ASP A 95 -10.05 -7.26 -9.02
N PRO A 96 -10.91 -6.80 -9.95
CA PRO A 96 -10.99 -5.39 -10.32
C PRO A 96 -11.49 -4.49 -9.18
N ARG A 97 -12.06 -5.05 -8.10
CA ARG A 97 -12.44 -4.30 -6.89
C ARG A 97 -11.23 -3.76 -6.13
N LEU A 98 -10.02 -4.27 -6.38
CA LEU A 98 -8.76 -3.73 -5.86
C LEU A 98 -8.45 -2.33 -6.40
N ALA A 99 -9.06 -1.91 -7.50
CA ALA A 99 -8.83 -0.58 -8.06
C ALA A 99 -9.15 0.52 -7.04
N LYS A 100 -8.27 1.52 -7.00
CA LYS A 100 -8.26 2.65 -6.07
C LYS A 100 -8.12 2.24 -4.59
N LYS A 101 -7.53 1.07 -4.31
CA LYS A 101 -7.24 0.60 -2.95
C LYS A 101 -5.76 0.37 -2.72
N VAL A 102 -5.33 0.54 -1.47
CA VAL A 102 -4.06 0.03 -0.98
C VAL A 102 -4.21 -1.46 -0.74
N HIS A 103 -3.43 -2.29 -1.43
CA HIS A 103 -3.48 -3.74 -1.33
C HIS A 103 -2.30 -4.26 -0.50
N ILE A 104 -2.62 -4.81 0.68
CA ILE A 104 -1.72 -5.62 1.49
C ILE A 104 -1.89 -7.08 1.06
N THR A 105 -1.03 -7.50 0.13
CA THR A 105 -1.12 -8.81 -0.56
C THR A 105 -0.77 -10.01 0.32
N ASN A 106 -0.15 -9.78 1.48
CA ASN A 106 0.23 -10.83 2.42
C ASN A 106 0.21 -10.30 3.86
N ALA A 107 -0.73 -10.80 4.67
CA ALA A 107 -0.89 -10.40 6.06
C ALA A 107 0.37 -10.57 6.92
N SER A 108 1.20 -11.59 6.65
CA SER A 108 2.44 -11.82 7.40
C SER A 108 3.50 -10.73 7.20
N ALA A 109 3.41 -9.96 6.11
CA ALA A 109 4.34 -8.87 5.86
C ALA A 109 4.18 -7.72 6.87
N LEU A 110 2.99 -7.54 7.46
CA LEU A 110 2.72 -6.48 8.45
C LEU A 110 3.46 -6.68 9.79
N PHE A 111 3.80 -7.92 10.12
CA PHE A 111 4.53 -8.26 11.35
C PHE A 111 5.87 -8.95 11.07
N SER A 112 6.34 -8.90 9.81
CA SER A 112 7.67 -9.40 9.45
C SER A 112 8.74 -8.40 9.86
N ARG A 113 9.75 -8.88 10.59
CA ARG A 113 10.92 -8.09 10.99
C ARG A 113 11.64 -7.49 9.76
N ASP A 114 11.87 -8.30 8.74
CA ASP A 114 12.60 -7.87 7.54
C ASP A 114 11.85 -6.75 6.81
N GLN A 115 10.52 -6.87 6.71
CA GLN A 115 9.69 -5.85 6.10
C GLN A 115 9.68 -4.56 6.92
N MET A 116 9.62 -4.66 8.26
CA MET A 116 9.69 -3.48 9.15
C MET A 116 11.01 -2.72 9.02
N LEU A 117 12.14 -3.45 8.94
CA LEU A 117 13.46 -2.83 8.75
C LEU A 117 13.60 -2.20 7.36
N LYS A 118 13.06 -2.86 6.32
CA LYS A 118 13.09 -2.38 4.95
C LYS A 118 12.23 -1.14 4.75
N HIS A 119 10.99 -1.14 5.27
CA HIS A 119 9.99 -0.14 4.93
C HIS A 119 9.04 0.15 6.12
N PRO A 120 9.52 0.83 7.19
CA PRO A 120 8.76 1.01 8.44
C PRO A 120 7.51 1.90 8.32
N ALA A 121 7.36 2.62 7.21
CA ALA A 121 6.22 3.48 6.88
C ALA A 121 5.50 3.03 5.60
N VAL A 122 5.60 1.74 5.22
CA VAL A 122 5.02 1.23 3.96
C VAL A 122 3.54 1.55 3.78
N ILE A 123 2.72 1.45 4.83
CA ILE A 123 1.28 1.77 4.74
C ILE A 123 1.06 3.25 4.42
N LEU A 124 1.87 4.14 5.00
CA LEU A 124 1.81 5.57 4.66
C LEU A 124 2.28 5.82 3.23
N HIS A 125 3.31 5.11 2.77
CA HIS A 125 3.78 5.19 1.38
C HIS A 125 2.68 4.78 0.38
N GLU A 126 2.01 3.64 0.60
CA GLU A 126 0.91 3.23 -0.29
C GLU A 126 -0.28 4.19 -0.24
N LEU A 127 -0.61 4.71 0.95
CA LEU A 127 -1.64 5.73 1.09
C LEU A 127 -1.22 7.07 0.45
N ALA A 128 0.07 7.38 0.36
CA ALA A 128 0.56 8.55 -0.36
C ALA A 128 0.38 8.40 -1.87
N HIS A 129 0.58 7.20 -2.44
CA HIS A 129 0.19 6.93 -3.83
C HIS A 129 -1.31 7.10 -4.04
N ALA A 130 -2.13 6.61 -3.11
CA ALA A 130 -3.57 6.79 -3.16
C ALA A 130 -3.97 8.27 -3.08
N TYR A 131 -3.30 9.08 -2.25
CA TYR A 131 -3.54 10.51 -2.15
C TYR A 131 -3.11 11.27 -3.41
N HIS A 132 -1.94 10.93 -3.96
CA HIS A 132 -1.45 11.52 -5.20
C HIS A 132 -2.41 11.22 -6.35
N ASP A 133 -2.98 10.02 -6.45
CA ASP A 133 -3.97 9.69 -7.49
C ASP A 133 -5.33 10.36 -7.24
N GLN A 134 -5.89 10.20 -6.04
CA GLN A 134 -7.31 10.49 -5.77
C GLN A 134 -7.59 11.93 -5.34
N VAL A 135 -6.57 12.65 -4.85
CA VAL A 135 -6.75 14.02 -4.33
C VAL A 135 -6.02 15.04 -5.19
N LEU A 136 -4.75 14.80 -5.53
CA LEU A 136 -3.94 15.73 -6.30
C LEU A 136 -4.04 15.47 -7.81
N GLY A 137 -4.10 14.20 -8.20
CA GLY A 137 -3.87 13.71 -9.54
C GLY A 137 -2.37 13.57 -9.86
N PHE A 138 -2.01 12.50 -10.58
CA PHE A 138 -0.61 12.24 -10.99
C PHE A 138 0.00 13.30 -11.93
N GLY A 139 -0.77 14.31 -12.34
CA GLY A 139 -0.31 15.44 -13.13
C GLY A 139 0.04 16.69 -12.31
N GLU A 140 0.07 16.58 -10.98
CA GLU A 140 0.36 17.70 -10.09
C GLU A 140 1.75 18.29 -10.38
N GLN A 141 1.75 19.54 -10.86
CA GLN A 141 2.93 20.18 -11.42
C GLN A 141 4.01 20.43 -10.37
N MET A 142 3.63 20.71 -9.11
CA MET A 142 4.60 20.91 -8.04
C MET A 142 5.40 19.64 -7.72
N ILE A 143 4.75 18.47 -7.77
CA ILE A 143 5.42 17.18 -7.53
C ILE A 143 6.38 16.87 -8.68
N ILE A 144 5.92 17.03 -9.92
CA ILE A 144 6.75 16.81 -11.12
C ILE A 144 7.99 17.73 -11.08
N ALA A 145 7.81 19.03 -10.82
CA ALA A 145 8.91 19.97 -10.75
C ALA A 145 9.91 19.64 -9.61
N SER A 146 9.41 19.16 -8.45
CA SER A 146 10.26 18.73 -7.34
C SER A 146 11.08 17.48 -7.69
N TYR A 147 10.44 16.50 -8.34
CA TYR A 147 11.10 15.29 -8.85
C TYR A 147 12.20 15.65 -9.86
N ASP A 148 11.89 16.46 -10.87
CA ASP A 148 12.85 16.87 -11.90
C ASP A 148 14.05 17.60 -11.30
N ALA A 149 13.81 18.47 -10.30
CA ALA A 149 14.88 19.16 -9.59
C ALA A 149 15.76 18.19 -8.78
N ALA A 150 15.19 17.17 -8.13
CA ALA A 150 15.94 16.15 -7.40
C ALA A 150 16.79 15.28 -8.36
N MET A 151 16.21 14.87 -9.48
CA MET A 151 16.91 14.10 -10.52
C MET A 151 18.05 14.90 -11.14
N LYS A 152 17.83 16.18 -11.47
CA LYS A 152 18.87 17.09 -11.99
C LYS A 152 20.04 17.26 -11.02
N LYS A 153 19.77 17.29 -9.71
CA LYS A 153 20.81 17.36 -8.67
C LYS A 153 21.51 16.02 -8.43
N GLY A 154 20.99 14.91 -8.96
CA GLY A 154 21.56 13.58 -8.78
C GLY A 154 21.45 13.00 -7.36
N ILE A 155 20.63 13.61 -6.49
CA ILE A 155 20.58 13.22 -5.05
C ILE A 155 19.99 11.83 -4.82
N LEU A 156 19.27 11.28 -5.82
CA LEU A 156 18.67 9.96 -5.78
C LEU A 156 19.53 8.90 -6.49
N GLU A 157 20.63 9.27 -7.16
CA GLU A 157 21.42 8.34 -7.97
C GLU A 157 22.28 7.40 -7.15
N ARG A 158 22.73 7.85 -5.97
CA ARG A 158 23.62 7.09 -5.08
C ARG A 158 23.25 7.29 -3.62
N VAL A 159 22.39 6.42 -3.11
CA VAL A 159 21.92 6.43 -1.71
C VAL A 159 22.30 5.14 -1.00
N GLN A 160 22.43 5.21 0.33
CA GLN A 160 22.61 4.01 1.14
C GLN A 160 21.26 3.35 1.41
N LEU A 161 21.09 2.11 0.95
CA LEU A 161 19.94 1.28 1.24
C LEU A 161 19.98 0.82 2.71
N PHE A 162 18.85 0.40 3.27
CA PHE A 162 18.77 -0.19 4.62
C PHE A 162 19.70 -1.41 4.86
N THR A 163 20.24 -2.00 3.79
CA THR A 163 21.23 -3.08 3.82
C THR A 163 22.68 -2.58 3.88
N GLY A 164 22.90 -1.26 3.89
CA GLY A 164 24.21 -0.62 3.80
C GLY A 164 24.78 -0.49 2.39
N ARG A 165 24.17 -1.16 1.39
CA ARG A 165 24.59 -1.10 -0.01
C ARG A 165 24.29 0.27 -0.62
N ILE A 166 25.15 0.73 -1.52
CA ILE A 166 24.87 1.91 -2.35
C ILE A 166 24.04 1.49 -3.55
N VAL A 167 22.89 2.13 -3.75
CA VAL A 167 21.93 1.87 -4.83
C VAL A 167 21.40 3.18 -5.42
N ARG A 168 20.73 3.10 -6.58
CA ARG A 168 19.84 4.17 -7.04
C ARG A 168 18.55 4.12 -6.21
N HIS A 169 18.13 5.26 -5.66
CA HIS A 169 16.96 5.34 -4.78
C HIS A 169 15.69 4.94 -5.54
N TYR A 170 14.76 4.26 -4.87
CA TYR A 170 13.51 3.79 -5.49
C TYR A 170 12.67 4.95 -6.06
N GLY A 171 12.61 6.07 -5.34
CA GLY A 171 11.97 7.31 -5.82
C GLY A 171 12.61 7.95 -7.06
N ALA A 172 13.75 7.43 -7.57
CA ALA A 172 14.28 7.84 -8.87
C ALA A 172 13.47 7.25 -10.05
N THR A 173 12.61 6.24 -9.80
CA THR A 173 11.89 5.51 -10.84
C THR A 173 10.99 6.41 -11.68
N ASN A 174 10.18 7.25 -11.02
CA ASN A 174 9.35 8.28 -11.64
C ASN A 174 8.78 9.20 -10.53
N HIS A 175 8.11 10.28 -10.93
CA HIS A 175 7.53 11.27 -10.02
C HIS A 175 6.39 10.76 -9.13
N LYS A 176 5.86 9.56 -9.37
CA LYS A 176 4.85 8.94 -8.51
C LYS A 176 5.48 8.19 -7.33
N GLU A 177 6.72 7.71 -7.50
CA GLU A 177 7.52 7.01 -6.48
C GLU A 177 8.39 7.96 -5.65
N TYR A 178 8.59 9.19 -6.13
CA TYR A 178 9.32 10.27 -5.48
C TYR A 178 8.55 10.87 -4.30
#